data_AF-A0A756ZAN2-F1
#
_entry.id   AF-A0A756ZAN2-F1
#
_cell.length_a   1.000
_cell.length_b   1.000
_cell.length_c   1.000
_cell.angle_alpha   90.00
_cell.angle_beta   90.00
_cell.angle_gamma   90.00
#
_symmetry.space_group_name_H-M   'P 1'
#
loop_
_entity.id
_entity.type
_entity.pdbx_description
1 polymer ?
#
loop_
_entity_poly.entity_id
_entity_poly.type
_entity_poly.pdbx_seq_one_letter_code
_entity_poly.pdbx_strand_id
1 'polypeptide(L)'
;MCRSHGALIDSDHTIYSVEQLKNWKQLAETRQSLLLQMTHQVSQNNYSDRDIGVLKAITDIFNYNYLQMLKSEQFRAKVSTNITDPLYAFDNIAYNPFYSFNDVVLETIRMELVGKVNNFWALFREYSAGGLGYYDYIDIPHIRRFYPEEVERFYGIINQTQDLAYDISVTAQKLLEIRAKLP
;
A
#
# COMPACT_ATOMS: atom_id res chain seq x y z
N MET A 1 -20.18 29.01 41.56
CA MET A 1 -19.92 29.00 40.10
C MET A 1 -18.86 30.06 39.82
N CYS A 2 -17.65 29.66 39.42
CA CYS A 2 -16.49 30.55 39.39
C CYS A 2 -16.55 31.56 38.23
N ARG A 3 -16.31 32.83 38.60
CA ARG A 3 -15.98 33.97 37.73
C ARG A 3 -14.54 33.81 37.23
N SER A 4 -14.35 33.31 36.02
CA SER A 4 -13.06 33.33 35.32
C SER A 4 -13.30 32.92 33.87
N HIS A 5 -12.53 33.48 32.93
CA HIS A 5 -12.46 33.18 31.49
C HIS A 5 -13.23 34.09 30.52
N GLY A 6 -13.67 35.28 30.94
CA GLY A 6 -14.31 36.25 30.04
C GLY A 6 -13.47 37.48 29.65
N ALA A 7 -12.38 37.78 30.35
CA ALA A 7 -11.65 39.03 30.17
C ALA A 7 -10.18 38.84 30.52
N LEU A 8 -9.33 38.65 29.51
CA LEU A 8 -7.88 38.66 29.68
C LEU A 8 -7.16 39.28 28.48
N ILE A 9 -7.81 40.19 27.74
CA ILE A 9 -7.13 41.08 26.80
C ILE A 9 -7.83 42.44 26.80
N ASP A 10 -7.99 43.08 27.95
CA ASP A 10 -7.96 44.55 28.01
C ASP A 10 -7.89 45.02 29.46
N SER A 11 -6.68 45.06 30.02
CA SER A 11 -6.41 45.86 31.21
C SER A 11 -4.93 46.21 31.20
N ASP A 12 -4.60 47.24 30.42
CA ASP A 12 -3.62 48.27 30.76
C ASP A 12 -3.40 49.16 29.53
N HIS A 13 -4.03 50.34 29.52
CA HIS A 13 -3.99 51.31 28.41
C HIS A 13 -2.62 52.01 28.22
N THR A 14 -1.50 51.36 28.54
CA THR A 14 -0.15 51.97 28.48
C THR A 14 0.93 51.10 27.82
N ILE A 15 0.61 49.96 27.23
CA ILE A 15 1.67 48.96 26.96
C ILE A 15 2.21 48.96 25.52
N TYR A 16 1.43 49.31 24.48
CA TYR A 16 1.94 49.29 23.10
C TYR A 16 1.48 50.47 22.23
N SER A 17 2.40 51.08 21.49
CA SER A 17 2.09 52.15 20.53
C SER A 17 1.42 51.60 19.27
N VAL A 18 0.64 52.44 18.58
CA VAL A 18 -0.01 52.07 17.30
C VAL A 18 1.02 51.61 16.27
N GLU A 19 2.22 52.17 16.28
CA GLU A 19 3.32 51.76 15.41
C GLU A 19 3.84 50.36 15.74
N GLN A 20 3.96 50.01 17.03
CA GLN A 20 4.34 48.65 17.44
C GLN A 20 3.32 47.61 16.99
N LEU A 21 2.02 47.91 17.13
CA LEU A 21 0.95 47.02 16.66
C LEU A 21 0.98 46.84 15.14
N LYS A 22 1.21 47.90 14.37
CA LYS A 22 1.37 47.81 12.90
C LYS A 22 2.57 46.96 12.51
N ASN A 23 3.69 47.12 13.19
CA ASN A 23 4.91 46.36 12.93
C ASN A 23 4.70 44.86 13.23
N TRP A 24 4.07 44.54 14.35
CA TRP A 24 3.73 43.14 14.68
C TRP A 24 2.75 42.51 13.70
N LYS A 25 1.76 43.26 13.24
CA LYS A 25 0.85 42.79 12.18
C LYS A 25 1.62 42.46 10.91
N GLN A 26 2.50 43.35 10.46
CA GLN A 26 3.28 43.15 9.26
C GLN A 26 4.24 41.95 9.38
N LEU A 27 4.85 41.75 10.56
CA LEU A 27 5.67 40.58 10.87
C LEU A 27 4.84 39.28 10.87
N ALA A 28 3.64 39.30 11.43
CA ALA A 28 2.74 38.15 11.43
C ALA A 28 2.30 37.77 10.01
N GLU A 29 1.91 38.76 9.20
CA GLU A 29 1.54 38.57 7.79
C GLU A 29 2.71 38.06 6.95
N THR A 30 3.93 38.55 7.19
CA THR A 30 5.15 38.07 6.53
C THR A 30 5.49 36.64 6.94
N ARG A 31 5.35 36.29 8.21
CA ARG A 31 5.53 34.89 8.67
C ARG A 31 4.50 33.97 8.07
N GLN A 32 3.24 34.42 7.99
CA GLN A 32 2.17 33.65 7.40
C GLN A 32 2.36 33.46 5.89
N SER A 33 2.80 34.49 5.16
CA SER A 33 3.11 34.36 3.73
C SER A 33 4.29 33.42 3.48
N LEU A 34 5.30 33.44 4.35
CA LEU A 34 6.45 32.53 4.28
C LEU A 34 6.05 31.09 4.61
N LEU A 35 5.19 30.87 5.62
CA LEU A 35 4.59 29.57 5.91
C LEU A 35 3.73 29.08 4.74
N LEU A 36 2.94 29.96 4.11
CA LEU A 36 2.15 29.62 2.94
C LEU A 36 3.04 29.24 1.74
N GLN A 37 4.16 29.93 1.53
CA GLN A 37 5.15 29.58 0.51
C GLN A 37 5.82 28.24 0.81
N MET A 38 6.15 27.96 2.08
CA MET A 38 6.66 26.65 2.51
C MET A 38 5.64 25.54 2.28
N THR A 39 4.35 25.78 2.55
CA THR A 39 3.28 24.81 2.25
C THR A 39 3.06 24.61 0.74
N HIS A 40 3.30 25.62 -0.09
CA HIS A 40 3.25 25.50 -1.56
C HIS A 40 4.50 24.81 -2.14
N GLN A 41 5.61 24.73 -1.41
CA GLN A 41 6.77 23.90 -1.75
C GLN A 41 6.60 22.41 -1.38
N VAL A 42 5.47 22.00 -0.80
CA VAL A 42 5.17 20.58 -0.43
C VAL A 42 4.65 19.76 -1.61
N SER A 43 4.94 20.16 -2.86
CA SER A 43 4.51 19.44 -4.08
C SER A 43 5.63 18.61 -4.74
N GLN A 44 6.73 18.37 -4.03
CA GLN A 44 7.65 17.27 -4.37
C GLN A 44 7.60 16.29 -3.20
N ASN A 45 6.96 15.14 -3.41
CA ASN A 45 7.06 14.00 -2.49
C ASN A 45 8.53 13.56 -2.45
N ASN A 46 9.33 14.22 -1.62
CA ASN A 46 10.74 13.90 -1.42
C ASN A 46 10.81 12.67 -0.50
N TYR A 47 10.52 11.50 -1.07
CA TYR A 47 10.83 10.22 -0.42
C TYR A 47 12.34 10.13 -0.19
N SER A 48 12.75 9.50 0.90
CA SER A 48 14.18 9.29 1.16
C SER A 48 14.78 8.34 0.12
N ASP A 49 16.08 8.45 -0.16
CA ASP A 49 16.79 7.50 -1.06
C ASP A 49 16.59 6.04 -0.65
N ARG A 50 16.47 5.81 0.67
CA ARG A 50 16.12 4.50 1.23
C ARG A 50 14.74 4.05 0.78
N ASP A 51 13.72 4.88 0.96
CA ASP A 51 12.35 4.56 0.57
C ASP A 51 12.24 4.34 -0.94
N ILE A 52 12.94 5.14 -1.75
CA ILE A 52 13.02 4.95 -3.19
C ILE A 52 13.65 3.58 -3.52
N GLY A 53 14.72 3.20 -2.82
CA GLY A 53 15.36 1.89 -2.97
C GLY A 53 14.44 0.73 -2.63
N VAL A 54 13.71 0.81 -1.51
CA VAL A 54 12.72 -0.19 -1.09
C VAL A 54 11.55 -0.25 -2.09
N LEU A 55 11.04 0.90 -2.51
CA LEU A 55 9.95 1.00 -3.49
C LEU A 55 10.35 0.32 -4.79
N LYS A 56 11.57 0.60 -5.28
CA LYS A 56 12.12 -0.05 -6.47
C LYS A 56 12.17 -1.57 -6.30
N ALA A 57 12.73 -2.07 -5.19
CA ALA A 57 12.84 -3.51 -4.95
C ALA A 57 11.48 -4.23 -4.98
N ILE A 58 10.46 -3.66 -4.31
CA ILE A 58 9.11 -4.23 -4.28
C ILE A 58 8.45 -4.15 -5.65
N THR A 59 8.58 -3.03 -6.36
CA THR A 59 7.94 -2.84 -7.67
C THR A 59 8.67 -3.54 -8.82
N ASP A 60 9.93 -3.93 -8.66
CA ASP A 60 10.62 -4.81 -9.60
C ASP A 60 10.05 -6.24 -9.52
N ILE A 61 9.67 -6.70 -8.33
CA ILE A 61 8.90 -7.95 -8.11
C ILE A 61 7.49 -7.80 -8.70
N PHE A 62 6.76 -6.78 -8.26
CA PHE A 62 5.40 -6.47 -8.73
C PHE A 62 5.39 -5.51 -9.91
N ASN A 63 6.10 -5.84 -10.97
CA ASN A 63 6.13 -5.01 -12.17
C ASN A 63 4.82 -5.12 -12.97
N TYR A 64 4.60 -4.20 -13.90
CA TYR A 64 3.36 -4.13 -14.69
C TYR A 64 3.02 -5.45 -15.39
N ASN A 65 4.00 -6.11 -16.02
CA ASN A 65 3.79 -7.36 -16.74
C ASN A 65 3.31 -8.46 -15.79
N TYR A 66 3.97 -8.58 -14.64
CA TYR A 66 3.58 -9.55 -13.62
C TYR A 66 2.16 -9.29 -13.09
N LEU A 67 1.81 -8.02 -12.82
CA LEU A 67 0.47 -7.68 -12.34
C LEU A 67 -0.62 -8.02 -13.36
N GLN A 68 -0.37 -7.82 -14.66
CA GLN A 68 -1.31 -8.25 -15.70
C GLN A 68 -1.46 -9.77 -15.73
N MET A 69 -0.35 -10.52 -15.62
CA MET A 69 -0.38 -11.98 -15.54
C MET A 69 -1.21 -12.44 -14.34
N LEU A 70 -0.89 -11.96 -13.15
CA LEU A 70 -1.56 -12.32 -11.90
C LEU A 70 -3.07 -12.02 -11.96
N LYS A 71 -3.45 -10.86 -12.48
CA LYS A 71 -4.86 -10.45 -12.64
C LYS A 71 -5.63 -11.32 -13.64
N SER A 72 -4.96 -11.85 -14.65
CA SER A 72 -5.58 -12.65 -15.71
C SER A 72 -5.65 -14.16 -15.42
N GLU A 73 -4.90 -14.62 -14.41
CA GLU A 73 -4.76 -16.04 -14.08
C GLU A 73 -6.11 -16.67 -13.69
N GLN A 74 -6.36 -17.86 -14.21
CA GLN A 74 -7.62 -18.57 -14.04
C GLN A 74 -7.58 -19.58 -12.89
N PHE A 75 -6.40 -19.85 -12.33
CA PHE A 75 -6.19 -20.74 -11.18
C PHE A 75 -6.90 -22.09 -11.35
N ARG A 76 -6.65 -22.73 -12.50
CA ARG A 76 -7.20 -24.05 -12.84
C ARG A 76 -6.27 -25.17 -12.38
N ALA A 77 -6.39 -26.35 -12.96
CA ALA A 77 -5.64 -27.55 -12.59
C ALA A 77 -4.12 -27.36 -12.45
N LYS A 78 -3.52 -26.45 -13.23
CA LYS A 78 -2.09 -26.13 -13.16
C LYS A 78 -1.87 -24.64 -13.10
N VAL A 79 -1.09 -24.20 -12.13
CA VAL A 79 -0.72 -22.80 -11.93
C VAL A 79 0.78 -22.64 -12.11
N SER A 80 1.19 -21.82 -13.07
CA SER A 80 2.60 -21.64 -13.43
C SER A 80 3.41 -21.05 -12.27
N THR A 81 4.67 -21.46 -12.13
CA THR A 81 5.58 -20.81 -11.18
C THR A 81 5.83 -19.34 -11.52
N ASN A 82 5.64 -18.92 -12.76
CA ASN A 82 5.70 -17.50 -13.12
C ASN A 82 4.64 -16.63 -12.42
N ILE A 83 3.55 -17.24 -11.95
CA ILE A 83 2.53 -16.57 -11.13
C ILE A 83 2.95 -16.53 -9.66
N THR A 84 3.52 -17.62 -9.15
CA THR A 84 3.77 -17.82 -7.72
C THR A 84 5.15 -17.36 -7.25
N ASP A 85 6.18 -17.42 -8.10
CA ASP A 85 7.56 -17.08 -7.76
C ASP A 85 7.71 -15.62 -7.30
N PRO A 86 7.08 -14.61 -7.94
CA PRO A 86 7.16 -13.24 -7.44
C PRO A 86 6.48 -13.06 -6.08
N LEU A 87 5.39 -13.81 -5.79
CA LEU A 87 4.76 -13.80 -4.46
C LEU A 87 5.67 -14.42 -3.41
N TYR A 88 6.39 -15.49 -3.75
CA TYR A 88 7.41 -16.08 -2.86
C TYR A 88 8.60 -15.12 -2.64
N ALA A 89 9.07 -14.46 -3.71
CA ALA A 89 10.14 -13.48 -3.61
C ALA A 89 9.75 -12.32 -2.69
N PHE A 90 8.48 -11.89 -2.74
CA PHE A 90 7.97 -10.88 -1.82
C PHE A 90 7.85 -11.40 -0.38
N ASP A 91 7.34 -12.62 -0.18
CA ASP A 91 7.22 -13.26 1.15
C ASP A 91 8.58 -13.29 1.87
N ASN A 92 9.67 -13.56 1.14
CA ASN A 92 11.04 -13.56 1.66
C ASN A 92 11.52 -12.19 2.18
N ILE A 93 10.95 -11.08 1.69
CA ILE A 93 11.32 -9.72 2.12
C ILE A 93 10.26 -9.04 2.99
N ALA A 94 9.04 -9.60 3.05
CA ALA A 94 7.86 -9.00 3.68
C ALA A 94 8.07 -8.61 5.15
N TYR A 95 8.84 -9.40 5.90
CA TYR A 95 9.11 -9.17 7.32
C TYR A 95 10.53 -8.71 7.61
N ASN A 96 11.32 -8.44 6.56
CA ASN A 96 12.68 -7.98 6.72
C ASN A 96 12.69 -6.45 6.98
N PRO A 97 13.23 -5.99 8.13
CA PRO A 97 13.27 -4.56 8.46
C PRO A 97 14.04 -3.69 7.44
N PHE A 98 14.94 -4.28 6.65
CA PHE A 98 15.64 -3.56 5.58
C PHE A 98 14.71 -3.13 4.44
N TYR A 99 13.54 -3.76 4.31
CA TYR A 99 12.52 -3.48 3.29
C TYR A 99 11.29 -2.76 3.88
N SER A 100 11.41 -2.16 5.07
CA SER A 100 10.39 -1.25 5.60
C SER A 100 10.58 0.16 5.07
N PHE A 101 9.47 0.88 4.88
CA PHE A 101 9.49 2.31 4.57
C PHE A 101 9.60 3.15 5.85
N ASN A 102 10.28 4.28 5.76
CA ASN A 102 10.21 5.35 6.76
C ASN A 102 8.93 6.18 6.56
N ASP A 103 8.51 6.33 5.30
CA ASP A 103 7.26 7.00 4.97
C ASP A 103 6.05 6.17 5.41
N VAL A 104 5.16 6.78 6.19
CA VAL A 104 4.01 6.10 6.81
C VAL A 104 3.00 5.62 5.77
N VAL A 105 2.81 6.38 4.68
CA VAL A 105 1.85 6.02 3.63
C VAL A 105 2.35 4.81 2.84
N LEU A 106 3.61 4.84 2.42
CA LEU A 106 4.25 3.70 1.77
C LEU A 106 4.26 2.46 2.66
N GLU A 107 4.57 2.61 3.94
CA GLU A 107 4.58 1.49 4.89
C GLU A 107 3.19 0.89 5.10
N THR A 108 2.15 1.74 5.15
CA THR A 108 0.76 1.29 5.25
C THR A 108 0.37 0.45 4.03
N ILE A 109 0.70 0.92 2.82
CA ILE A 109 0.43 0.17 1.58
C ILE A 109 1.22 -1.14 1.56
N ARG A 110 2.48 -1.12 2.01
CA ARG A 110 3.32 -2.31 2.10
C ARG A 110 2.73 -3.36 3.03
N MET A 111 2.31 -2.97 4.23
CA MET A 111 1.72 -3.89 5.20
C MET A 111 0.35 -4.42 4.74
N GLU A 112 -0.45 -3.60 4.05
CA GLU A 112 -1.67 -4.07 3.36
C GLU A 112 -1.33 -5.16 2.34
N LEU A 113 -0.30 -4.94 1.52
CA LEU A 113 0.17 -5.90 0.52
C LEU A 113 0.65 -7.21 1.16
N VAL A 114 1.43 -7.14 2.25
CA VAL A 114 1.85 -8.32 3.04
C VAL A 114 0.64 -9.12 3.50
N GLY A 115 -0.36 -8.47 4.09
CA GLY A 115 -1.58 -9.14 4.53
C GLY A 115 -2.31 -9.85 3.39
N LYS A 116 -2.42 -9.21 2.23
CA LYS A 116 -3.07 -9.79 1.05
C LYS A 116 -2.31 -10.99 0.49
N VAL A 117 -0.98 -10.92 0.40
CA VAL A 117 -0.14 -12.04 -0.06
C VAL A 117 -0.23 -13.23 0.91
N ASN A 118 -0.27 -12.99 2.22
CA ASN A 118 -0.46 -14.06 3.20
C ASN A 118 -1.82 -14.74 3.08
N ASN A 119 -2.90 -13.98 2.88
CA ASN A 119 -4.23 -14.54 2.69
C ASN A 119 -4.30 -15.40 1.42
N PHE A 120 -3.67 -14.93 0.34
CA PHE A 120 -3.51 -15.74 -0.88
C PHE A 120 -2.77 -17.05 -0.58
N TRP A 121 -1.63 -16.99 0.11
CA TRP A 121 -0.85 -18.18 0.41
C TRP A 121 -1.57 -19.16 1.33
N ALA A 122 -2.32 -18.67 2.31
CA ALA A 122 -3.11 -19.50 3.21
C ALA A 122 -4.13 -20.35 2.43
N LEU A 123 -4.87 -19.74 1.51
CA LEU A 123 -5.84 -20.46 0.68
C LEU A 123 -5.15 -21.35 -0.37
N PHE A 124 -4.20 -20.78 -1.11
CA PHE A 124 -3.58 -21.47 -2.25
C PHE A 124 -2.84 -22.75 -1.82
N ARG A 125 -2.12 -22.71 -0.67
CA ARG A 125 -1.37 -23.88 -0.17
C ARG A 125 -2.26 -24.99 0.37
N GLU A 126 -3.49 -24.70 0.78
CA GLU A 126 -4.44 -25.72 1.26
C GLU A 126 -4.88 -26.66 0.14
N TYR A 127 -4.96 -26.14 -1.10
CA TYR A 127 -5.49 -26.85 -2.26
C TYR A 127 -4.45 -27.08 -3.37
N SER A 128 -3.17 -26.82 -3.12
CA SER A 128 -2.10 -27.04 -4.10
C SER A 128 -1.09 -28.10 -3.70
N ALA A 129 -0.50 -28.74 -4.70
CA ALA A 129 0.64 -29.65 -4.57
C ALA A 129 1.77 -29.19 -5.50
N GLY A 130 3.02 -29.35 -5.05
CA GLY A 130 4.19 -28.90 -5.81
C GLY A 130 4.49 -29.79 -7.02
N GLY A 131 4.79 -29.15 -8.15
CA GLY A 131 5.29 -29.78 -9.38
C GLY A 131 6.49 -29.02 -9.97
N LEU A 132 7.13 -29.57 -11.01
CA LEU A 132 8.26 -28.92 -11.67
C LEU A 132 7.76 -27.82 -12.61
N GLY A 133 7.96 -26.55 -12.25
CA GLY A 133 7.56 -25.37 -13.04
C GLY A 133 6.09 -24.99 -12.95
N TYR A 134 5.31 -25.69 -12.12
CA TYR A 134 3.91 -25.38 -11.82
C TYR A 134 3.49 -26.00 -10.49
N TYR A 135 2.35 -25.55 -9.96
CA TYR A 135 1.63 -26.20 -8.87
C TYR A 135 0.40 -26.89 -9.45
N ASP A 136 0.20 -28.16 -9.10
CA ASP A 136 -1.10 -28.81 -9.27
C ASP A 136 -2.07 -28.15 -8.29
N TYR A 137 -3.25 -27.78 -8.77
CA TYR A 137 -4.26 -27.08 -7.99
C TYR A 137 -5.61 -27.77 -8.14
N ILE A 138 -6.63 -27.09 -8.68
CA ILE A 138 -8.00 -27.61 -8.71
C ILE A 138 -8.38 -28.02 -10.14
N ASP A 139 -8.45 -29.33 -10.39
CA ASP A 139 -8.93 -29.92 -11.64
C ASP A 139 -10.44 -30.15 -11.58
N ILE A 140 -11.21 -29.16 -12.02
CA ILE A 140 -12.68 -29.25 -12.06
C ILE A 140 -13.18 -30.41 -12.95
N PRO A 141 -12.65 -30.68 -14.16
CA PRO A 141 -12.98 -31.89 -14.91
C PRO A 141 -12.80 -33.19 -14.10
N HIS A 142 -11.71 -33.32 -13.36
CA HIS A 142 -11.47 -34.47 -12.49
C HIS A 142 -12.53 -34.55 -11.38
N ILE A 143 -12.74 -33.46 -10.64
CA ILE A 143 -13.73 -33.38 -9.56
C ILE A 143 -15.13 -33.71 -10.09
N ARG A 144 -15.53 -33.15 -11.24
CA ARG A 144 -16.85 -33.42 -11.86
C ARG A 144 -17.07 -34.90 -12.15
N ARG A 145 -16.01 -35.65 -12.44
CA ARG A 145 -16.09 -37.09 -12.75
C ARG A 145 -16.21 -37.96 -11.51
N PHE A 146 -15.53 -37.60 -10.42
CA PHE A 146 -15.40 -38.45 -9.23
C PHE A 146 -16.22 -37.96 -8.02
N TYR A 147 -16.48 -36.66 -7.94
CA TYR A 147 -17.13 -35.94 -6.83
C TYR A 147 -18.05 -34.80 -7.37
N PRO A 148 -19.07 -35.13 -8.20
CA PRO A 148 -19.89 -34.13 -8.90
C PRO A 148 -20.61 -33.14 -7.97
N GLU A 149 -20.95 -33.56 -6.75
CA GLU A 149 -21.60 -32.75 -5.71
C GLU A 149 -20.69 -31.65 -5.14
N GLU A 150 -19.37 -31.82 -5.22
CA GLU A 150 -18.41 -30.85 -4.69
C GLU A 150 -17.98 -29.79 -5.71
N VAL A 151 -18.42 -29.89 -6.97
CA VAL A 151 -17.98 -29.02 -8.07
C VAL A 151 -18.17 -27.52 -7.74
N GLU A 152 -19.32 -27.15 -7.21
CA GLU A 152 -19.62 -25.74 -6.87
C GLU A 152 -18.74 -25.22 -5.73
N ARG A 153 -18.41 -26.07 -4.75
CA ARG A 153 -17.50 -25.72 -3.65
C ARG A 153 -16.11 -25.39 -4.21
N PHE A 154 -15.59 -26.23 -5.10
CA PHE A 154 -14.27 -26.01 -5.69
C PHE A 154 -14.23 -24.83 -6.66
N TYR A 155 -15.31 -24.55 -7.40
CA TYR A 155 -15.42 -23.28 -8.12
C TYR A 155 -15.38 -22.07 -7.17
N GLY A 156 -16.04 -22.16 -6.01
CA GLY A 156 -15.96 -21.12 -4.99
C GLY A 156 -14.53 -20.84 -4.52
N ILE A 157 -13.73 -21.89 -4.31
CA ILE A 157 -12.32 -21.77 -3.92
C ILE A 157 -11.48 -21.11 -5.03
N ILE A 158 -11.69 -21.51 -6.30
CA ILE A 158 -11.01 -20.88 -7.44
C ILE A 158 -11.35 -19.38 -7.50
N ASN A 159 -12.63 -19.02 -7.39
CA ASN A 159 -13.06 -17.62 -7.42
C ASN A 159 -12.44 -16.81 -6.28
N GLN A 160 -12.42 -17.35 -5.05
CA GLN A 160 -11.75 -16.70 -3.92
C GLN A 160 -10.25 -16.50 -4.16
N THR A 161 -9.60 -17.46 -4.81
CA THR A 161 -8.17 -17.36 -5.17
C THR A 161 -7.95 -16.24 -6.18
N GLN A 162 -8.83 -16.11 -7.18
CA GLN A 162 -8.82 -15.03 -8.17
C GLN A 162 -9.04 -13.66 -7.53
N ASP A 163 -10.00 -13.56 -6.61
CA ASP A 163 -10.29 -12.31 -5.89
C ASP A 163 -9.07 -11.85 -5.08
N LEU A 164 -8.39 -12.78 -4.38
CA LEU A 164 -7.16 -12.50 -3.65
C LEU A 164 -6.02 -12.05 -4.58
N ALA A 165 -5.85 -12.70 -5.73
CA ALA A 165 -4.85 -12.31 -6.74
C ALA A 165 -5.13 -10.91 -7.33
N TYR A 166 -6.40 -10.59 -7.57
CA TYR A 166 -6.84 -9.27 -8.01
C TYR A 166 -6.55 -8.21 -6.93
N ASP A 167 -6.85 -8.51 -5.68
CA ASP A 167 -6.61 -7.62 -4.54
C ASP A 167 -5.13 -7.30 -4.35
N ILE A 168 -4.25 -8.31 -4.48
CA ILE A 168 -2.79 -8.12 -4.49
C ILE A 168 -2.42 -7.17 -5.62
N SER A 169 -2.95 -7.40 -6.83
CA SER A 169 -2.63 -6.60 -8.02
C SER A 169 -3.02 -5.14 -7.84
N VAL A 170 -4.22 -4.87 -7.31
CA VAL A 170 -4.69 -3.50 -7.04
C VAL A 170 -3.81 -2.81 -5.99
N THR A 171 -3.45 -3.50 -4.91
CA THR A 171 -2.64 -2.89 -3.85
C THR A 171 -1.20 -2.64 -4.29
N ALA A 172 -0.59 -3.58 -5.01
CA ALA A 172 0.74 -3.40 -5.59
C ALA A 172 0.79 -2.30 -6.65
N GLN A 173 -0.28 -2.14 -7.44
CA GLN A 173 -0.39 -1.07 -8.44
C GLN A 173 -0.28 0.32 -7.81
N LYS A 174 -0.77 0.53 -6.58
CA LYS A 174 -0.61 1.81 -5.85
C LYS A 174 0.88 2.19 -5.70
N LEU A 175 1.74 1.22 -5.39
CA LEU A 175 3.19 1.44 -5.26
C LEU A 175 3.84 1.73 -6.62
N LEU A 176 3.43 1.04 -7.69
CA LEU A 176 3.89 1.34 -9.04
C LEU A 176 3.53 2.76 -9.48
N GLU A 177 2.31 3.21 -9.21
CA GLU A 177 1.85 4.56 -9.53
C GLU A 177 2.62 5.63 -8.78
N ILE A 178 3.02 5.36 -7.53
CA ILE A 178 3.90 6.24 -6.78
C ILE A 178 5.30 6.27 -7.43
N ARG A 179 5.86 5.10 -7.77
CA ARG A 179 7.16 5.00 -8.45
C ARG A 179 7.18 5.76 -9.78
N ALA A 180 6.10 5.69 -10.55
CA ALA A 180 5.98 6.36 -11.85
C ALA A 180 5.93 7.90 -11.73
N LYS A 181 5.64 8.44 -10.54
CA LYS A 181 5.63 9.88 -10.26
C LYS A 181 6.96 10.39 -9.70
N LEU A 182 7.91 9.49 -9.43
CA LEU A 182 9.26 9.89 -9.01
C LEU A 182 10.04 10.46 -10.21
N PRO A 183 10.89 11.47 -9.98
CA PRO A 183 11.72 12.08 -11.02
C PRO A 183 12.80 11.12 -11.57
#